data_AF-A0AAJ1R387-F1
#
_entry.id   AF-A0AAJ1R387-F1
#
_cell.length_a   1.000
_cell.length_b   1.000
_cell.length_c   1.000
_cell.angle_alpha   90.00
_cell.angle_beta   90.00
_cell.angle_gamma   90.00
#
_symmetry.space_group_name_H-M   'P 1'
#
loop_
_entity.id
_entity.type
_entity.pdbx_description
1 polymer ?
#
loop_
_entity_poly.entity_id
_entity_poly.type
_entity_poly.pdbx_seq_one_letter_code
_entity_poly.pdbx_strand_id
1 'polypeptide(L)'
;MEIFYNISIDVSISDVEAGLLHKYLKMHPKERLYIGEGHFAFYFNEFEQNKEFELTLNTAIIDSCVTVLEDQDLGDPLENLLKRNLLEKIYKWSDIIDNEQKAIDELENDFYMNCTEEFYKADIGFSFENYLKLQKQASHVQILIKQKASLLEKVMRFFKL
;
A
#
# COMPACT_ATOMS: atom_id res chain seq x y z
N MET A 1 -20.28 -5.70 6.34
CA MET A 1 -18.99 -6.38 6.12
C MET A 1 -18.05 -5.29 5.67
N GLU A 2 -17.11 -4.88 6.52
CA GLU A 2 -16.12 -3.86 6.16
C GLU A 2 -15.10 -4.47 5.21
N ILE A 3 -14.81 -3.77 4.11
CA ILE A 3 -13.79 -4.18 3.14
C ILE A 3 -12.48 -3.56 3.61
N PHE A 4 -11.51 -4.39 3.97
CA PHE A 4 -10.17 -3.95 4.34
C PHE A 4 -9.23 -4.15 3.15
N TYR A 5 -8.55 -3.09 2.73
CA TYR A 5 -7.48 -3.18 1.74
C TYR A 5 -6.18 -3.57 2.43
N ASN A 6 -5.55 -4.62 1.94
CA ASN A 6 -4.22 -5.02 2.38
C ASN A 6 -3.20 -4.58 1.33
N ILE A 7 -2.25 -3.75 1.74
CA ILE A 7 -1.15 -3.27 0.89
C ILE A 7 0.09 -4.05 1.25
N SER A 8 0.67 -4.70 0.25
CA SER A 8 1.93 -5.42 0.38
C SER A 8 2.78 -5.26 -0.86
N ILE A 9 4.09 -5.35 -0.68
CA ILE A 9 5.08 -5.28 -1.75
C ILE A 9 5.92 -6.56 -1.75
N ASP A 10 6.30 -7.02 -2.94
CA ASP A 10 7.25 -8.11 -3.10
C ASP A 10 8.64 -7.52 -3.35
N VAL A 11 9.61 -7.92 -2.53
CA VAL A 11 11.00 -7.42 -2.58
C VAL A 11 11.99 -8.57 -2.55
N SER A 12 13.19 -8.31 -3.06
CA SER A 12 14.33 -9.24 -2.97
C SER A 12 15.41 -8.64 -2.07
N ILE A 13 15.94 -9.47 -1.16
CA ILE A 13 17.12 -9.15 -0.34
C ILE A 13 18.24 -10.16 -0.59
N SER A 14 19.49 -9.75 -0.40
CA SER A 14 20.62 -10.67 -0.53
C SER A 14 20.68 -11.69 0.61
N ASP A 15 21.43 -12.76 0.42
CA ASP A 15 21.80 -13.71 1.47
C ASP A 15 22.42 -13.05 2.72
N VAL A 16 23.28 -12.06 2.52
CA VAL A 16 23.88 -11.27 3.61
C VAL A 16 22.81 -10.48 4.37
N GLU A 17 21.89 -9.83 3.65
CA GLU A 17 20.80 -9.05 4.25
C GLU A 17 19.81 -9.94 4.98
N ALA A 18 19.45 -11.08 4.40
CA ALA A 18 18.59 -12.09 5.02
C ALA A 18 19.21 -12.65 6.30
N GLY A 19 20.51 -12.97 6.28
CA GLY A 19 21.24 -13.46 7.43
C GLY A 19 21.29 -12.42 8.56
N LEU A 20 21.52 -11.16 8.20
CA LEU A 20 21.49 -10.04 9.14
C LEU A 20 20.11 -9.89 9.78
N LEU A 21 19.05 -9.77 8.97
CA LEU A 21 17.69 -9.58 9.46
C LEU A 21 17.24 -10.73 10.37
N HIS A 22 17.52 -11.97 9.96
CA HIS A 22 17.21 -13.16 10.75
C HIS A 22 17.96 -13.20 12.10
N LYS A 23 19.21 -12.73 12.13
CA LYS A 23 20.00 -12.59 13.37
C LYS A 23 19.32 -11.60 14.33
N TYR A 24 18.94 -10.41 13.86
CA TYR A 24 18.30 -9.39 14.70
C TYR A 24 16.90 -9.80 15.15
N LEU A 25 16.07 -10.38 14.27
CA LEU A 25 14.76 -10.93 14.62
C LEU A 25 14.86 -12.01 15.71
N LYS A 26 15.88 -12.90 15.64
CA LYS A 26 16.10 -13.91 16.68
C LYS A 26 16.41 -13.32 18.05
N MET A 27 17.02 -12.14 18.11
CA MET A 27 17.34 -11.46 19.36
C MET A 27 16.13 -10.79 20.02
N HIS A 28 15.04 -10.56 19.27
CA HIS A 28 13.84 -9.87 19.72
C HIS A 28 12.69 -10.85 19.96
N PRO A 29 12.32 -11.18 21.22
CA PRO A 29 11.34 -12.22 21.51
C PRO A 29 9.94 -11.94 20.94
N LYS A 30 9.54 -10.67 20.86
CA LYS A 30 8.25 -10.26 20.28
C LYS A 30 8.23 -10.43 18.77
N GLU A 31 9.29 -9.99 18.10
CA GLU A 31 9.38 -10.00 16.63
C GLU A 31 9.76 -11.36 16.06
N ARG A 32 10.27 -12.28 16.90
CA ARG A 32 10.57 -13.66 16.50
C ARG A 32 9.37 -14.40 15.91
N LEU A 33 8.13 -13.98 16.19
CA LEU A 33 6.93 -14.58 15.61
C LEU A 33 6.95 -14.55 14.08
N TYR A 34 7.50 -13.50 13.46
CA TYR A 34 7.57 -13.40 12.00
C TYR A 34 8.55 -14.40 11.37
N ILE A 35 9.48 -14.97 12.15
CA ILE A 35 10.24 -16.15 11.73
C ILE A 35 9.35 -17.39 11.80
N GLY A 36 8.61 -17.58 12.89
CA GLY A 36 7.74 -18.74 13.10
C GLY A 36 6.54 -18.83 12.14
N GLU A 37 6.05 -17.69 11.67
CA GLU A 37 4.97 -17.56 10.70
C GLU A 37 5.43 -17.76 9.25
N GLY A 38 6.72 -17.98 9.03
CA GLY A 38 7.27 -18.28 7.70
C GLY A 38 7.83 -17.08 6.95
N HIS A 39 7.55 -15.83 7.38
CA HIS A 39 7.99 -14.62 6.68
C HIS A 39 9.51 -14.48 6.60
N PHE A 40 10.23 -14.96 7.62
CA PHE A 40 11.71 -14.96 7.66
C PHE A 40 12.29 -16.32 8.06
N ALA A 41 11.58 -17.41 7.74
CA ALA A 41 11.96 -18.77 8.10
C ALA A 41 13.08 -19.32 7.22
N PHE A 42 14.21 -18.60 7.14
CA PHE A 42 15.34 -19.03 6.34
C PHE A 42 16.05 -20.22 6.99
N TYR A 43 16.23 -21.29 6.24
CA TYR A 43 17.02 -22.45 6.66
C TYR A 43 18.47 -22.33 6.22
N PHE A 44 19.40 -22.93 6.96
CA PHE A 44 20.84 -22.82 6.67
C PHE A 44 21.21 -23.30 5.26
N ASN A 45 20.57 -24.36 4.78
CA ASN A 45 20.74 -24.87 3.41
C ASN A 45 20.22 -23.91 2.33
N GLU A 46 19.29 -23.00 2.65
CA GLU A 46 18.79 -22.01 1.70
C GLU A 46 19.84 -20.92 1.44
N PHE A 47 20.61 -20.52 2.45
CA PHE A 47 21.71 -19.57 2.27
C PHE A 47 22.83 -20.11 1.37
N GLU A 48 23.05 -21.43 1.35
CA GLU A 48 24.04 -22.04 0.45
C GLU A 48 23.54 -22.13 -1.00
N GLN A 49 22.22 -22.19 -1.21
CA GLN A 49 21.60 -22.42 -2.51
C GLN A 49 21.12 -21.12 -3.18
N ASN A 50 20.70 -20.14 -2.38
CA ASN A 50 20.07 -18.91 -2.85
C ASN A 50 20.97 -17.71 -2.59
N LYS A 51 21.16 -16.89 -3.62
CA LYS A 51 21.87 -15.59 -3.51
C LYS A 51 20.94 -14.46 -3.08
N GLU A 52 19.65 -14.66 -3.27
CA GLU A 52 18.60 -13.68 -3.03
C GLU A 52 17.38 -14.38 -2.45
N PHE A 53 16.64 -13.66 -1.61
CA PHE A 53 15.46 -14.12 -0.90
C PHE A 53 14.30 -13.18 -1.21
N GLU A 54 13.21 -13.75 -1.72
CA GLU A 54 11.98 -13.03 -2.02
C GLU A 54 11.12 -12.92 -0.77
N LEU A 55 10.58 -11.73 -0.51
CA LEU A 55 9.78 -11.41 0.66
C LEU A 55 8.56 -10.59 0.26
N THR A 56 7.40 -10.95 0.80
CA THR A 56 6.20 -10.11 0.76
C THR A 56 6.09 -9.32 2.06
N LEU A 57 6.18 -8.00 1.96
CA LEU A 57 6.18 -7.09 3.10
C LEU A 57 4.87 -6.28 3.13
N ASN A 58 4.22 -6.24 4.29
CA ASN A 58 3.16 -5.29 4.61
C ASN A 58 3.65 -4.35 5.74
N THR A 59 2.83 -3.37 6.13
CA THR A 59 3.18 -2.41 7.20
C THR A 59 3.66 -3.09 8.48
N ALA A 60 2.95 -4.12 8.97
CA ALA A 60 3.29 -4.81 10.21
C ALA A 60 4.65 -5.52 10.13
N ILE A 61 4.96 -6.14 8.99
CA ILE A 61 6.24 -6.80 8.76
C ILE A 61 7.36 -5.75 8.62
N ILE A 62 7.11 -4.62 7.96
CA ILE A 62 8.07 -3.50 7.86
C ILE A 62 8.39 -2.95 9.24
N ASP A 63 7.38 -2.67 10.06
CA ASP A 63 7.54 -2.15 11.43
C ASP A 63 8.38 -3.10 12.28
N SER A 64 8.17 -4.41 12.14
CA SER A 64 8.98 -5.44 12.80
C SER A 64 10.45 -5.36 12.37
N CYS A 65 10.71 -5.28 11.06
CA CYS A 65 12.06 -5.14 10.52
C CYS A 65 12.75 -3.87 11.03
N VAL A 66 12.06 -2.73 11.03
CA VAL A 66 12.61 -1.45 11.53
C VAL A 66 12.94 -1.59 13.02
N THR A 67 11.98 -2.08 13.81
CA THR A 67 12.14 -2.25 15.27
C THR A 67 13.39 -3.04 15.61
N VAL A 68 13.60 -4.18 14.97
CA VAL A 68 14.76 -5.05 15.31
C VAL A 68 16.09 -4.51 14.80
N LEU A 69 16.09 -3.77 13.69
CA LEU A 69 17.31 -3.20 13.14
C LEU A 69 17.69 -1.89 13.84
N GLU A 70 16.77 -1.16 14.46
CA GLU A 70 17.08 0.09 15.17
C GLU A 70 17.50 -0.11 16.63
N ASP A 71 17.10 -1.21 17.29
CA ASP A 71 17.21 -1.38 18.74
C ASP A 71 18.64 -1.14 19.28
N GLN A 72 19.66 -1.86 18.78
CA GLN A 72 21.06 -1.69 19.21
C GLN A 72 22.08 -1.97 18.11
N ASP A 73 23.25 -1.33 18.21
CA ASP A 73 24.44 -1.62 17.41
C ASP A 73 25.31 -2.65 18.13
N LEU A 74 25.72 -3.73 17.44
CA LEU A 74 26.46 -4.84 18.03
C LEU A 74 27.98 -4.63 18.11
N GLY A 75 28.45 -3.39 17.91
CA GLY A 75 29.86 -3.01 18.07
C GLY A 75 30.80 -3.42 16.93
N ASP A 76 30.29 -4.08 15.88
CA ASP A 76 31.03 -4.35 14.64
C ASP A 76 30.75 -3.25 13.60
N PRO A 77 31.76 -2.44 13.19
CA PRO A 77 31.57 -1.37 12.22
C PRO A 77 31.05 -1.85 10.85
N LEU A 78 31.44 -3.04 10.40
CA LEU A 78 31.01 -3.56 9.10
C LEU A 78 29.55 -4.00 9.17
N GLU A 79 29.17 -4.69 10.24
CA GLU A 79 27.79 -5.09 10.46
C GLU A 79 26.87 -3.88 10.59
N ASN A 80 27.29 -2.84 11.31
CA ASN A 80 26.52 -1.60 11.45
C ASN A 80 26.32 -0.89 10.10
N LEU A 81 27.33 -0.93 9.22
CA LEU A 81 27.20 -0.39 7.86
C LEU A 81 26.17 -1.18 7.03
N LEU A 82 26.22 -2.52 7.08
CA LEU A 82 25.25 -3.38 6.41
C LEU A 82 23.84 -3.16 6.96
N LYS A 83 23.70 -3.04 8.29
CA LYS A 83 22.44 -2.72 8.98
C LYS A 83 21.84 -1.42 8.49
N ARG A 84 22.66 -0.36 8.41
CA ARG A 84 22.22 0.95 7.91
C ARG A 84 21.75 0.88 6.46
N ASN A 85 22.50 0.18 5.60
CA ASN A 85 22.11 0.03 4.19
C ASN A 85 20.78 -0.74 4.04
N LEU A 86 20.57 -1.77 4.87
CA LEU A 86 19.31 -2.52 4.89
C LEU A 86 18.15 -1.67 5.41
N LEU A 87 18.36 -0.91 6.49
CA LEU A 87 17.37 0.05 7.02
C LEU A 87 16.97 1.09 5.96
N GLU A 88 17.93 1.66 5.22
CA GLU A 88 17.62 2.60 4.14
C GLU A 88 16.75 1.98 3.04
N LYS A 89 16.92 0.69 2.73
CA LYS A 89 16.03 -0.02 1.80
C LYS A 89 14.63 -0.20 2.38
N ILE A 90 14.54 -0.62 3.64
CA ILE A 90 13.26 -0.82 4.33
C ILE A 90 12.49 0.49 4.44
N TYR A 91 13.15 1.61 4.69
CA TYR A 91 12.50 2.92 4.69
C TYR A 91 11.92 3.30 3.33
N LYS A 92 12.66 3.07 2.25
CA LYS A 92 12.12 3.29 0.88
C LYS A 92 10.91 2.42 0.59
N TRP A 93 10.91 1.19 1.10
CA TRP A 93 9.78 0.28 0.98
C TRP A 93 8.57 0.71 1.81
N SER A 94 8.80 1.22 3.03
CA SER A 94 7.78 1.83 3.87
C SER A 94 7.11 3.00 3.15
N ASP A 95 7.91 3.90 2.56
CA ASP A 95 7.41 5.04 1.81
C ASP A 95 6.49 4.62 0.66
N ILE A 96 6.78 3.50 -0.02
CA ILE A 96 5.91 2.96 -1.08
C ILE A 96 4.56 2.55 -0.51
N ILE A 97 4.54 1.76 0.56
CA ILE A 97 3.30 1.31 1.21
C ILE A 97 2.49 2.51 1.70
N ASP A 98 3.15 3.49 2.34
CA ASP A 98 2.50 4.68 2.88
C ASP A 98 1.88 5.55 1.77
N ASN A 99 2.55 5.66 0.62
CA ASN A 99 2.03 6.41 -0.52
C ASN A 99 0.84 5.71 -1.16
N GLU A 100 0.86 4.39 -1.27
CA GLU A 100 -0.29 3.61 -1.75
C GLU A 100 -1.48 3.74 -0.77
N GLN A 101 -1.23 3.69 0.54
CA GLN A 101 -2.28 3.90 1.54
C GLN A 101 -2.90 5.29 1.43
N LYS A 102 -2.08 6.34 1.29
CA LYS A 102 -2.57 7.71 1.06
C LYS A 102 -3.42 7.82 -0.20
N ALA A 103 -3.04 7.16 -1.28
CA ALA A 103 -3.84 7.15 -2.51
C ALA A 103 -5.20 6.48 -2.30
N ILE A 104 -5.27 5.41 -1.52
CA ILE A 104 -6.56 4.78 -1.14
C ILE A 104 -7.40 5.72 -0.29
N ASP A 105 -6.79 6.36 0.72
CA ASP A 105 -7.48 7.32 1.60
C ASP A 105 -8.03 8.51 0.80
N GLU A 106 -7.29 9.00 -0.19
CA GLU A 106 -7.75 10.06 -1.11
C GLU A 106 -8.98 9.61 -1.90
N LEU A 107 -8.97 8.38 -2.45
CA LEU A 107 -10.11 7.83 -3.19
C LEU A 107 -11.33 7.59 -2.29
N GLU A 108 -11.12 7.18 -1.05
CA GLU A 108 -12.17 7.01 -0.06
C GLU A 108 -12.80 8.36 0.32
N ASN A 109 -11.97 9.38 0.58
CA ASN A 109 -12.44 10.73 0.83
C ASN A 109 -13.24 11.27 -0.36
N ASP A 110 -12.75 11.10 -1.58
CA ASP A 110 -13.46 11.50 -2.79
C ASP A 110 -14.79 10.76 -2.94
N PHE A 111 -14.85 9.47 -2.60
CA PHE A 111 -16.09 8.71 -2.61
C PHE A 111 -17.13 9.32 -1.68
N TYR A 112 -16.80 9.55 -0.41
CA TYR A 112 -17.77 10.06 0.56
C TYR A 112 -18.16 11.51 0.30
N MET A 113 -17.25 12.34 -0.21
CA MET A 113 -17.54 13.74 -0.55
C MET A 113 -18.46 13.88 -1.77
N ASN A 114 -18.40 12.94 -2.72
CA ASN A 114 -19.18 12.97 -3.96
C ASN A 114 -20.36 11.98 -3.98
N CYS A 115 -20.58 11.21 -2.91
CA CYS A 115 -21.66 10.26 -2.82
C CYS A 115 -23.02 10.95 -2.96
N THR A 116 -23.87 10.42 -3.84
CA THR A 116 -25.26 10.88 -3.97
C THR A 116 -26.10 10.38 -2.80
N GLU A 117 -27.23 11.04 -2.52
CA GLU A 117 -28.18 10.59 -1.48
C GLU A 117 -28.61 9.12 -1.67
N GLU A 118 -28.60 8.59 -2.90
CA GLU A 118 -28.92 7.18 -3.18
C GLU A 118 -27.89 6.22 -2.57
N PHE A 119 -26.59 6.55 -2.60
CA PHE A 119 -25.55 5.76 -1.95
C PHE A 119 -25.61 5.89 -0.43
N TYR A 120 -25.91 7.09 0.08
CA TYR A 120 -26.03 7.36 1.51
C TYR A 120 -27.24 6.65 2.14
N LYS A 121 -28.38 6.59 1.43
CA LYS A 121 -29.60 5.89 1.89
C LYS A 121 -29.50 4.37 1.78
N ALA A 122 -28.62 3.86 0.93
CA ALA A 122 -28.41 2.43 0.74
C ALA A 122 -27.35 1.83 1.70
N ASP A 123 -26.74 2.64 2.57
CA ASP A 123 -25.68 2.23 3.51
C ASP A 123 -24.49 1.54 2.81
N ILE A 124 -24.17 2.02 1.60
CA ILE A 124 -23.12 1.46 0.76
C ILE A 124 -21.80 2.16 1.11
N GLY A 125 -20.95 1.47 1.88
CA GLY A 125 -19.60 1.96 2.21
C GLY A 125 -18.63 1.99 1.02
N PHE A 126 -17.45 2.56 1.26
CA PHE A 126 -16.39 2.63 0.27
C PHE A 126 -15.96 1.24 -0.19
N SER A 127 -15.91 1.08 -1.51
CA SER A 127 -15.17 0.02 -2.18
C SER A 127 -14.75 0.52 -3.56
N PHE A 128 -13.68 -0.01 -4.17
CA PHE A 128 -13.32 0.35 -5.54
C PHE A 128 -14.46 0.09 -6.52
N GLU A 129 -15.24 -0.98 -6.33
CA GLU A 129 -16.40 -1.26 -7.15
C GLU A 129 -17.46 -0.15 -7.03
N ASN A 130 -17.76 0.28 -5.80
CA ASN A 130 -18.73 1.34 -5.55
C ASN A 130 -18.24 2.69 -6.04
N TYR A 131 -16.95 3.00 -5.85
CA TYR A 131 -16.31 4.20 -6.37
C TYR A 131 -16.39 4.27 -7.90
N LEU A 132 -16.09 3.17 -8.60
CA LEU A 132 -16.20 3.08 -10.05
C LEU A 132 -17.65 3.23 -10.54
N LYS A 133 -18.63 2.69 -9.81
CA LYS A 133 -20.07 2.88 -10.12
C LYS A 133 -20.47 4.35 -9.99
N LEU A 134 -20.06 5.02 -8.90
CA LEU A 134 -20.33 6.44 -8.67
C LEU A 134 -19.71 7.30 -9.79
N GLN A 135 -18.44 7.06 -10.14
CA GLN A 135 -17.77 7.77 -11.24
C GLN A 135 -18.46 7.58 -12.59
N LYS A 136 -18.93 6.37 -12.90
CA LYS A 136 -19.69 6.09 -14.14
C LYS A 136 -21.02 6.84 -14.19
N GLN A 137 -21.71 6.97 -13.05
CA GLN A 137 -22.95 7.76 -12.97
C GLN A 137 -22.68 9.26 -13.09
N ALA A 138 -21.66 9.78 -12.40
CA ALA A 138 -21.28 11.18 -12.48
C ALA A 138 -20.84 11.60 -13.90
N SER A 139 -20.07 10.76 -14.58
CA SER A 139 -19.68 11.00 -15.98
C SER A 139 -20.86 10.94 -16.94
N HIS A 140 -21.83 10.03 -16.73
CA HIS A 140 -23.09 10.05 -17.49
C HIS A 140 -23.90 11.34 -17.27
N VAL A 141 -23.95 11.86 -16.04
CA VAL A 141 -24.63 13.13 -15.73
C VAL A 141 -23.91 14.31 -16.39
N GLN A 142 -22.58 14.35 -16.39
CA GLN A 142 -21.81 15.38 -17.10
C GLN A 142 -22.00 15.33 -18.63
N ILE A 143 -22.09 14.13 -19.23
CA ILE A 143 -22.39 13.95 -20.66
C ILE A 143 -23.82 14.41 -20.99
N LEU A 144 -24.80 14.11 -20.12
CA LEU A 144 -26.19 14.58 -20.26
C LEU A 144 -26.32 16.10 -20.12
N ILE A 145 -25.53 16.74 -19.25
CA ILE A 145 -25.47 18.21 -19.11
C ILE A 145 -24.82 18.83 -20.34
N LYS A 146 -23.71 18.26 -20.86
CA LYS A 146 -23.08 18.69 -22.12
C LYS A 146 -24.02 18.54 -23.32
N GLN A 147 -24.82 17.47 -23.39
CA GLN A 147 -25.81 17.28 -24.46
C GLN A 147 -27.05 18.18 -24.33
N LYS A 148 -27.40 18.65 -23.12
CA LYS A 148 -28.57 19.53 -22.91
C LYS A 148 -28.35 20.99 -23.32
N ALA A 149 -27.12 21.37 -23.67
CA ALA A 149 -26.79 22.72 -24.11
C ALA A 149 -25.88 22.74 -25.33
N SER A 150 -26.48 22.57 -26.52
CA SER A 150 -26.36 23.67 -27.47
C SER A 150 -27.40 24.74 -27.05
N LEU A 151 -27.06 25.53 -26.02
CA LEU A 151 -27.82 26.74 -25.69
C LEU A 151 -27.93 27.63 -26.94
N LEU A 152 -26.94 27.56 -27.83
CA LEU A 152 -26.94 28.18 -29.15
C LEU A 152 -28.11 27.72 -30.03
N GLU A 153 -28.37 26.41 -30.14
CA GLU A 153 -29.51 25.88 -30.93
C GLU A 153 -30.87 26.28 -30.35
N LYS A 154 -30.99 26.34 -29.02
CA LYS A 154 -32.21 26.81 -28.36
C LYS A 154 -32.44 28.32 -28.55
N VAL A 155 -31.37 29.13 -28.48
CA VAL A 155 -31.41 30.57 -28.73
C VAL A 155 -31.71 30.86 -30.21
N MET A 156 -31.08 30.16 -31.14
CA MET A 156 -31.36 30.29 -32.58
C MET A 156 -32.81 29.94 -32.92
N ARG A 157 -33.38 28.89 -32.32
CA ARG A 157 -34.80 28.56 -32.48
C ARG A 157 -35.75 29.61 -31.88
N PHE A 158 -35.36 30.27 -30.80
CA PHE A 158 -36.19 31.30 -30.15
C PHE A 158 -36.20 32.62 -30.92
N PHE A 159 -35.08 32.97 -31.57
CA PHE A 159 -34.96 34.19 -32.38
C PHE A 159 -35.36 34.02 -33.86
N LYS A 160 -35.77 32.83 -34.31
CA LYS A 160 -36.07 32.50 -35.73
C LYS A 160 -35.04 33.12 -36.70
N LEU A 161 -33.79 32.68 -36.56
CA LEU A 161 -32.84 32.61 -37.67
C LEU A 161 -32.87 31.20 -38.26
#